data_AF-T2T6D4-F1
#
_entry.id   AF-T2T6D4-F1
#
_cell.length_a   1.000
_cell.length_b   1.000
_cell.length_c   1.000
_cell.angle_alpha   90.00
_cell.angle_beta   90.00
_cell.angle_gamma   90.00
#
_symmetry.space_group_name_H-M   'P 1'
#
loop_
_entity.id
_entity.type
_entity.pdbx_description
1 polymer ?
#
loop_
_entity_poly.entity_id
_entity_poly.type
_entity_poly.pdbx_seq_one_letter_code
_entity_poly.pdbx_strand_id
1 'polypeptide(L)' 'SHPDANAQGYVAYPNVNAVVEMADLVEATRAYQANVAAFQSAKNMAQNAIGMLQT' A
#
# COMPACT_ATOMS: atom_id res chain seq x y z
N SER A 1 -28.88 -22.64 -14.38
CA SER A 1 -28.31 -23.14 -13.12
C SER A 1 -26.94 -22.50 -12.97
N HIS A 2 -26.76 -21.61 -11.99
CA HIS A 2 -25.49 -20.92 -11.76
C HIS A 2 -24.64 -21.79 -10.81
N PRO A 3 -23.40 -22.15 -11.17
CA PRO A 3 -22.60 -23.14 -10.44
C PRO A 3 -22.25 -22.75 -9.01
N ASP A 4 -22.36 -21.46 -8.65
CA ASP A 4 -22.02 -20.93 -7.32
C ASP A 4 -23.25 -20.64 -6.43
N ALA A 5 -24.46 -21.04 -6.85
CA ALA A 5 -25.69 -20.85 -6.09
C ALA A 5 -25.96 -22.04 -5.15
N ASN A 6 -26.28 -21.76 -3.88
CA ASN A 6 -26.68 -22.81 -2.93
C ASN A 6 -28.04 -23.44 -3.33
N ALA A 7 -28.44 -24.52 -2.65
CA ALA A 7 -29.67 -25.29 -2.96
C ALA A 7 -30.99 -24.49 -2.88
N GLN A 8 -30.94 -23.24 -2.39
CA GLN A 8 -32.08 -22.31 -2.29
C GLN A 8 -31.94 -21.11 -3.25
N GLY A 9 -30.95 -21.11 -4.15
CA GLY A 9 -30.74 -20.06 -5.16
C GLY A 9 -29.98 -18.83 -4.65
N TYR A 10 -29.41 -18.86 -3.45
CA TYR A 10 -28.58 -17.75 -2.94
C TYR A 10 -27.13 -17.93 -3.35
N VAL A 11 -26.55 -16.86 -3.90
CA VAL A 11 -25.14 -16.79 -4.30
C VAL A 11 -24.36 -16.09 -3.20
N ALA A 12 -23.24 -16.67 -2.78
CA ALA A 12 -22.33 -16.02 -1.85
C ALA A 12 -21.61 -14.88 -2.57
N TYR A 13 -22.06 -13.64 -2.37
CA TYR A 13 -21.31 -12.48 -2.82
C TYR A 13 -20.13 -12.24 -1.89
N PRO A 14 -18.92 -11.94 -2.43
CA PRO A 14 -17.79 -11.58 -1.59
C PRO A 14 -18.15 -10.36 -0.73
N ASN A 15 -17.90 -10.44 0.58
CA ASN A 15 -18.08 -9.34 1.53
C ASN A 15 -16.94 -8.30 1.38
N VAL A 16 -16.60 -7.96 0.13
CA VAL A 16 -15.51 -7.05 -0.22
C VAL A 16 -16.14 -5.70 -0.49
N ASN A 17 -15.94 -4.76 0.43
CA ASN A 17 -16.41 -3.40 0.27
C ASN A 17 -15.38 -2.61 -0.56
N ALA A 18 -15.71 -2.33 -1.82
CA ALA A 18 -14.82 -1.60 -2.74
C ALA A 18 -14.36 -0.23 -2.19
N VAL A 19 -15.15 0.41 -1.32
CA VAL A 19 -14.78 1.68 -0.68
C VAL A 19 -13.66 1.47 0.34
N VAL A 20 -13.70 0.38 1.09
CA VAL A 20 -12.68 0.02 2.09
C VAL A 20 -11.39 -0.38 1.38
N GLU A 21 -11.47 -1.26 0.39
CA GLU A 21 -10.30 -1.68 -0.39
C GLU A 21 -9.63 -0.50 -1.10
N MET A 22 -10.39 0.47 -1.62
CA MET A 22 -9.80 1.68 -2.19
C MET A 22 -9.14 2.58 -1.14
N ALA A 23 -9.72 2.69 0.06
CA ALA A 23 -9.10 3.43 1.16
C ALA A 23 -7.78 2.78 1.59
N ASP A 24 -7.77 1.45 1.74
CA ASP A 24 -6.57 0.67 2.07
C ASP A 24 -5.49 0.80 0.99
N LEU A 25 -5.86 0.78 -0.29
CA LEU A 25 -4.94 1.01 -1.40
C LEU A 25 -4.37 2.43 -1.42
N VAL A 26 -5.18 3.44 -1.12
CA VAL A 26 -4.72 4.84 -1.02
C VAL A 26 -3.76 5.02 0.15
N GLU A 27 -4.07 4.42 1.29
CA GLU A 27 -3.20 4.43 2.47
C GLU A 27 -1.88 3.73 2.20
N ALA A 28 -1.90 2.53 1.61
CA ALA A 28 -0.70 1.80 1.21
C ALA A 28 0.16 2.60 0.23
N THR A 29 -0.47 3.28 -0.74
CA THR A 29 0.23 4.12 -1.72
C THR A 29 0.91 5.32 -1.04
N ARG A 30 0.21 5.98 -0.11
CA ARG A 30 0.77 7.11 0.65
C ARG A 30 1.90 6.67 1.58
N ALA A 31 1.75 5.55 2.26
CA ALA A 31 2.79 4.97 3.11
C ALA A 31 4.05 4.63 2.29
N TYR A 32 3.88 4.06 1.09
CA TYR A 32 4.99 3.78 0.18
C TYR A 32 5.74 5.07 -0.21
N GLN A 33 5.00 6.10 -0.64
CA GLN A 33 5.59 7.39 -0.99
C GLN A 33 6.33 8.04 0.18
N ALA A 34 5.75 8.00 1.38
CA ALA A 34 6.37 8.52 2.60
C ALA A 34 7.68 7.78 2.93
N ASN A 35 7.68 6.45 2.83
CA ASN A 35 8.87 5.63 3.06
C ASN A 35 9.99 5.95 2.07
N VAL A 36 9.66 6.11 0.78
CA VAL A 36 10.64 6.49 -0.24
C VAL A 36 11.25 7.87 0.05
N ALA A 37 10.42 8.84 0.43
CA ALA A 37 10.89 10.18 0.79
C ALA A 37 11.80 10.18 2.03
N ALA A 38 11.43 9.41 3.05
CA ALA A 38 12.25 9.22 4.25
C ALA A 38 13.60 8.58 3.91
N PHE A 39 13.60 7.55 3.06
CA PHE A 39 14.82 6.86 2.62
C PHE A 39 15.73 7.78 1.80
N GLN A 40 15.16 8.60 0.91
CA GLN A 40 15.92 9.58 0.15
C GLN A 40 16.55 10.64 1.06
N SER A 41 15.81 11.08 2.07
CA SER A 41 16.32 12.04 3.06
C SER A 41 17.48 11.44 3.87
N ALA A 42 17.34 10.19 4.33
CA ALA A 42 18.40 9.45 5.00
C ALA A 42 19.64 9.29 4.12
N LYS A 43 19.48 8.92 2.85
CA LYS A 43 20.57 8.82 1.88
C LYS A 43 21.30 10.14 1.70
N ASN A 44 20.57 11.24 1.53
CA ASN A 44 21.16 12.57 1.37
C ASN A 44 21.95 12.99 2.62
N MET A 45 21.40 12.74 3.82
CA MET A 45 22.12 13.00 5.07
C MET A 45 23.41 12.18 5.18
N ALA A 46 23.38 10.89 4.82
CA ALA A 46 24.55 10.03 4.82
C ALA A 46 25.62 10.51 3.82
N GLN A 47 25.22 10.92 2.62
CA GLN A 47 26.15 11.48 1.63
C GLN A 47 26.79 12.79 2.10
N ASN A 48 26.01 13.69 2.70
CA ASN A 48 26.52 14.93 3.27
C ASN A 48 27.51 14.66 4.41
N ALA A 49 27.19 13.72 5.30
CA ALA A 49 28.08 13.32 6.40
C ALA A 49 29.40 12.74 5.87
N ILE A 50 29.35 11.90 4.84
CA ILE A 50 30.56 11.40 4.17
C ILE A 50 31.35 12.56 3.54
N GLY A 51 30.69 13.51 2.89
CA GLY A 51 31.34 14.68 2.31
C GLY A 51 32.04 15.56 3.36
N MET A 52 31.41 15.75 4.52
CA MET A 52 32.01 16.49 5.65
C MET A 52 33.21 15.77 6.27
N LEU A 53 33.27 14.43 6.21
CA LEU A 53 34.42 13.65 6.70
C LEU A 53 35.61 13.66 5.72
N GLN A 54 35.39 14.04 4.46
CA GLN A 54 36.43 14.08 3.42
C GLN A 54 37.14 15.44 3.32
N THR A 55 36.67 16.44 4.06
CA THR A 55 37.29 17.78 4.19
C THR A 55 38.06 17.89 5.50
#